data_AF-A0A3P7HDZ7-F1
#
_entry.id   AF-A0A3P7HDZ7-F1
#
_cell.length_a   1.000
_cell.length_b   1.000
_cell.length_c   1.000
_cell.angle_alpha   90.00
_cell.angle_beta   90.00
_cell.angle_gamma   90.00
#
_symmetry.space_group_name_H-M   'P 1'
#
loop_
_entity.id
_entity.type
_entity.pdbx_description
1 polymer ?
#
loop_
_entity_poly.entity_id
_entity_poly.type
_entity_poly.pdbx_seq_one_letter_code
_entity_poly.pdbx_strand_id
1 'polypeptide(L)' 'MQADSGGGLLIQNTDERWIVLGVISFGTSCYDLFSAKSRPRAQVYTSLWYHNADIDSFIGDRLSHIRIDDD' A
#
# COMPACT_ATOMS: atom_id res chain seq x y z
N MET A 1 0.44 17.38 -8.39
CA MET A 1 0.29 15.93 -8.62
C MET A 1 0.39 15.21 -7.29
N GLN A 2 -0.32 14.09 -7.18
CA GLN A 2 -0.51 13.27 -5.97
C GLN A 2 -0.04 11.86 -6.32
N ALA A 3 1.25 11.74 -6.66
CA ALA A 3 1.80 10.57 -7.37
C ALA A 3 2.05 9.35 -6.48
N ASP A 4 2.01 9.51 -5.15
CA ASP A 4 2.30 8.44 -4.20
C ASP A 4 1.06 7.63 -3.78
N SER A 5 -0.15 8.07 -4.17
CA SER A 5 -1.37 7.30 -3.88
C SER A 5 -1.30 5.93 -4.56
N GLY A 6 -1.61 4.86 -3.83
CA GLY A 6 -1.41 3.48 -4.26
C GLY A 6 -0.04 2.87 -3.90
N GLY A 7 0.92 3.67 -3.43
CA GLY A 7 2.22 3.19 -2.94
C GLY A 7 2.13 2.45 -1.59
N GLY A 8 3.14 1.64 -1.27
CA GLY A 8 3.17 0.83 -0.04
C GLY A 8 3.76 1.57 1.17
N LEU A 9 3.10 1.44 2.33
CA LEU A 9 3.71 1.74 3.63
C LEU A 9 4.60 0.55 4.04
N LEU A 10 5.91 0.79 4.04
CA LEU A 10 6.91 -0.23 4.29
C LEU A 10 7.46 -0.16 5.72
N ILE A 11 7.64 -1.31 6.35
CA ILE A 11 8.46 -1.46 7.55
C ILE A 11 9.56 -2.47 7.28
N GLN A 12 10.74 -2.29 7.88
CA GLN A 12 11.75 -3.33 7.90
C GLN A 12 11.54 -4.20 9.15
N ASN A 13 11.44 -5.51 8.97
CA ASN A 13 11.32 -6.45 10.08
C ASN A 13 12.70 -6.78 10.70
N THR A 14 12.72 -7.59 11.75
CA THR A 14 13.95 -8.02 12.43
C THR A 14 14.88 -8.89 11.58
N ASP A 15 14.36 -9.45 10.47
CA ASP A 15 15.13 -10.25 9.51
C ASP A 15 15.60 -9.40 8.31
N GLU A 16 15.60 -8.06 8.45
CA GLU A 16 16.00 -7.10 7.42
C GLU A 16 15.12 -7.09 6.15
N ARG A 17 13.94 -7.73 6.17
CA ARG A 17 13.00 -7.76 5.05
C ARG A 17 12.02 -6.59 5.11
N TRP A 18 11.70 -6.04 3.95
CA TRP A 18 10.68 -5.00 3.79
C TRP A 18 9.29 -5.61 3.67
N ILE A 19 8.39 -5.22 4.57
CA ILE A 19 7.00 -5.70 4.63
C ILE A 19 6.07 -4.52 4.33
N VAL A 20 5.12 -4.73 3.42
CA VAL A 20 4.05 -3.77 3.14
C VAL A 20 2.94 -3.96 4.17
N LEU A 21 2.61 -2.92 4.93
CA LEU A 21 1.51 -2.96 5.92
C LEU A 21 0.23 -2.29 5.44
N GLY A 22 0.35 -1.37 4.49
CA GLY A 22 -0.77 -0.57 4.01
C GLY A 22 -0.50 0.07 2.67
N VAL A 23 -1.56 0.58 2.05
CA VAL A 23 -1.50 1.30 0.78
C VAL A 23 -1.84 2.77 1.03
N ILE A 24 -1.01 3.69 0.56
CA ILE A 24 -1.24 5.14 0.67
C ILE A 24 -2.58 5.47 0.01
N SER A 25 -3.51 6.02 0.79
CA SER A 25 -4.83 6.38 0.30
C SER A 25 -4.93 7.89 0.07
N PHE A 26 -5.04 8.67 1.15
CA PHE A 26 -5.18 10.11 1.10
C PHE A 26 -4.51 10.80 2.28
N GLY A 27 -4.28 12.11 2.13
CA GLY A 27 -3.69 12.98 3.15
C GLY A 27 -3.96 14.43 2.78
N THR A 28 -3.44 15.37 3.57
CA THR A 28 -3.50 16.79 3.18
C THR A 28 -2.75 16.99 1.86
N SER A 29 -3.32 17.77 0.95
CA SER A 29 -2.70 18.10 -0.34
C SER A 29 -1.28 18.65 -0.15
N CYS A 30 -0.31 18.09 -0.89
CA CYS A 30 1.08 18.56 -0.88
C CYS A 30 1.17 20.05 -1.26
N TYR A 31 0.32 20.49 -2.20
CA TYR A 31 0.27 21.89 -2.61
C TYR A 31 -0.26 22.80 -1.51
N ASP A 32 -1.28 22.37 -0.76
CA ASP A 32 -1.86 23.18 0.31
C ASP A 32 -0.93 23.25 1.53
N LEU A 33 -0.15 22.20 1.78
CA LEU A 33 0.93 22.24 2.77
C LEU A 33 2.05 23.18 2.34
N PHE A 34 2.51 23.07 1.09
CA PHE A 34 3.59 23.91 0.56
C PHE A 34 3.22 25.39 0.54
N SER A 35 1.97 25.70 0.20
CA SER A 35 1.44 27.07 0.19
C SER A 35 0.94 27.55 1.55
N ALA A 36 1.14 26.78 2.62
CA ALA A 36 0.68 27.07 3.98
C ALA A 36 -0.84 27.36 4.09
N LYS A 37 -1.64 26.87 3.14
CA LYS A 37 -3.10 27.02 3.12
C LYS A 37 -3.80 26.06 4.07
N SER A 38 -3.17 24.94 4.42
CA SER A 38 -3.73 23.90 5.28
C SER A 38 -2.74 23.45 6.35
N ARG A 39 -3.26 22.98 7.49
CA ARG A 39 -2.44 22.33 8.52
C ARG A 39 -2.12 20.88 8.12
N PRO A 40 -0.95 20.35 8.52
CA PRO A 40 -0.64 18.93 8.39
C PRO A 40 -1.71 18.08 9.07
N ARG A 41 -2.23 17.09 8.35
CA ARG A 41 -3.04 15.99 8.91
C ARG A 41 -2.28 14.69 8.69
N ALA A 42 -2.61 13.67 9.48
CA ALA A 42 -2.02 12.35 9.31
C ALA A 42 -2.26 11.84 7.88
N GLN A 43 -1.24 11.21 7.31
CA GLN A 43 -1.38 10.42 6.09
C GLN A 43 -2.19 9.17 6.43
N VAL A 44 -3.23 8.90 5.63
CA VAL A 44 -4.12 7.76 5.83
C VAL A 44 -3.76 6.66 4.84
N TYR A 45 -3.76 5.42 5.35
CA TYR A 45 -3.41 4.22 4.61
C TYR A 45 -4.57 3.23 4.69
N THR A 46 -4.83 2.53 3.60
CA THR A 46 -5.65 1.31 3.61
C THR A 46 -4.81 0.21 4.26
N SER A 47 -5.20 -0.26 5.46
CA SER A 47 -4.45 -1.31 6.15
C SER A 47 -4.66 -2.65 5.47
N LEU A 48 -3.58 -3.32 5.08
CA LEU A 48 -3.66 -4.62 4.42
C LEU A 48 -4.23 -5.69 5.34
N TRP A 49 -4.08 -5.54 6.67
CA TRP A 49 -4.59 -6.47 7.68
C TRP A 49 -6.10 -6.75 7.55
N TYR A 50 -6.89 -5.76 7.14
CA TYR A 50 -8.34 -5.93 6.97
C TYR A 50 -8.73 -6.55 5.62
N HIS A 51 -7.77 -6.74 4.71
CA HIS A 51 -7.99 -7.20 3.34
C HIS A 51 -7.26 -8.52 3.02
N ASN A 52 -6.67 -9.19 4.03
CA ASN A 52 -5.87 -10.41 3.84
C ASN A 52 -6.63 -11.47 3.03
N ALA A 53 -7.88 -11.76 3.41
CA ALA A 53 -8.68 -12.82 2.77
C ALA A 53 -9.01 -12.49 1.31
N ASP A 54 -9.32 -11.24 1.00
CA ASP A 54 -9.60 -10.79 -0.37
C ASP A 54 -8.33 -10.88 -1.23
N ILE A 55 -7.20 -10.46 -0.66
CA ILE A 55 -5.89 -10.55 -1.31
C ILE A 55 -5.51 -12.00 -1.57
N ASP A 56 -5.67 -12.88 -0.58
CA ASP A 56 -5.38 -14.30 -0.70
C ASP A 56 -6.27 -14.98 -1.73
N SER A 57 -7.58 -14.67 -1.76
CA SER A 57 -8.49 -15.16 -2.80
C SER A 57 -8.05 -14.70 -4.17
N PHE A 58 -7.78 -13.40 -4.35
CA PHE A 58 -7.39 -12.84 -5.63
C PHE A 58 -6.06 -13.41 -6.14
N ILE A 59 -5.06 -13.56 -5.26
CA ILE A 59 -3.76 -14.14 -5.60
C ILE A 59 -3.91 -15.64 -5.86
N GLY A 60 -4.62 -16.37 -5.00
CA GLY A 60 -4.86 -17.81 -5.15
C GLY A 60 -5.57 -18.15 -6.46
N ASP A 61 -6.62 -17.41 -6.79
CA ASP A 61 -7.32 -17.51 -8.07
C ASP A 61 -6.36 -17.25 -9.23
N ARG A 62 -5.52 -16.21 -9.13
CA ARG A 62 -4.55 -15.87 -10.17
C ARG A 62 -3.45 -16.93 -10.33
N LEU A 63 -2.96 -17.51 -9.24
CA LEU A 63 -1.95 -18.58 -9.28
C LEU A 63 -2.53 -19.86 -9.89
N SER A 64 -3.82 -20.15 -9.69
CA SER A 64 -4.48 -21.29 -10.36
C SER A 64 -4.54 -21.14 -11.89
N HIS A 65 -4.48 -19.91 -12.39
CA HIS A 65 -4.48 -19.58 -13.82
C HIS A 65 -3.08 -19.44 -14.42
N ILE A 66 -2.04 -19.30 -13.59
CA ILE A 66 -0.65 -19.34 -14.03
C ILE A 66 -0.20 -20.80 -13.94
N ARG A 67 -0.29 -21.55 -15.05
CA ARG A 67 0.51 -22.78 -15.17
C ARG A 67 1.97 -22.35 -15.10
N ILE A 68 2.63 -22.63 -13.98
CA ILE A 68 4.08 -22.66 -13.95
C ILE A 68 4.45 -23.97 -14.62
N ASP A 69 4.86 -23.88 -15.88
CA ASP A 69 5.49 -24.99 -16.57
C ASP A 69 6.85 -25.18 -15.87
N ASP A 70 6.90 -26.17 -14.97
CA ASP A 70 8.13 -26.63 -14.33
C ASP A 70 8.92 -27.47 -15.36
N ASP A 71 9.92 -26.86 -16.00
CA ASP A 71 11.00 -27.54 -16.74
C ASP A 71 12.16 -27.95 -15.81
#